data_AF-A0A416E628-F1
#
_entry.id   AF-A0A416E628-F1
#
_cell.length_a   1.000
_cell.length_b   1.000
_cell.length_c   1.000
_cell.angle_alpha   90.00
_cell.angle_beta   90.00
_cell.angle_gamma   90.00
#
_symmetry.space_group_name_H-M   'P 1'
#
loop_
_entity.id
_entity.type
_entity.pdbx_description
1 polymer ?
#
loop_
_entity_poly.entity_id
_entity_poly.type
_entity_poly.pdbx_seq_one_letter_code
_entity_poly.pdbx_strand_id
1 'polypeptide(L)' 'MMYYYWKHGRVLPSVFYKLPRGELLVLQAFYEQEIDDNNKELERANKSNSVMYNINLLT' A
#
# COMPACT_ATOMS: atom_id res chain seq x y z
N MET A 1 6.48 6.03 -4.49
CA MET A 1 7.74 5.82 -3.75
C MET A 1 8.04 6.96 -2.77
N MET A 2 8.84 7.98 -3.14
CA MET A 2 9.35 8.99 -2.20
C MET A 2 8.23 9.78 -1.51
N TYR A 3 7.22 10.24 -2.28
CA TYR A 3 6.07 10.95 -1.71
C TYR A 3 5.31 10.10 -0.69
N TYR A 4 5.16 8.80 -0.95
CA TYR A 4 4.49 7.87 -0.05
C TYR A 4 5.23 7.75 1.28
N TYR A 5 6.53 7.42 1.26
CA TYR A 5 7.32 7.32 2.49
C TYR A 5 7.47 8.65 3.23
N TRP A 6 7.52 9.77 2.51
CA TRP A 6 7.52 11.10 3.13
C TRP A 6 6.18 11.41 3.80
N LYS A 7 5.06 11.27 3.07
CA LYS A 7 3.70 11.53 3.58
C LYS A 7 3.36 10.67 4.80
N HIS A 8 3.82 9.43 4.84
CA HIS A 8 3.61 8.50 5.94
C HIS A 8 4.69 8.58 7.04
N GLY A 9 5.58 9.57 7.00
CA GLY A 9 6.56 9.84 8.08
C GLY A 9 7.70 8.83 8.21
N ARG A 10 7.96 8.04 7.15
CA ARG A 10 8.90 6.93 7.19
C ARG A 10 10.30 7.29 6.69
N VAL A 11 10.43 8.17 5.69
CA VAL A 11 11.73 8.57 5.14
C VAL A 11 11.73 10.05 4.75
N LEU A 12 12.72 10.81 5.24
CA LEU A 12 12.92 12.21 4.84
C LEU A 12 13.48 12.28 3.41
N PRO A 13 13.07 13.27 2.58
CA PRO A 13 13.60 13.43 1.23
C PRO A 13 15.13 13.54 1.20
N SER A 14 15.73 14.27 2.14
CA SER A 14 17.18 14.46 2.24
C SER A 14 17.94 13.16 2.54
N VAL A 15 17.30 12.19 3.19
CA VAL A 15 17.86 10.85 3.43
C VAL A 15 17.69 10.01 2.17
N PHE A 16 16.50 10.02 1.56
CA PHE A 16 16.18 9.25 0.37
C PHE A 16 17.17 9.51 -0.78
N TYR A 17 17.51 10.77 -1.06
CA TYR A 17 18.45 11.13 -2.13
C TYR A 17 19.91 10.74 -1.84
N LYS A 18 20.26 10.40 -0.60
CA LYS A 18 21.61 9.96 -0.22
C LYS A 18 21.77 8.45 -0.24
N LEU A 19 20.69 7.69 -0.38
CA LEU A 19 20.74 6.24 -0.37
C LEU A 19 21.45 5.71 -1.62
N PRO A 20 22.31 4.69 -1.47
CA PRO A 20 22.93 4.04 -2.61
C PRO A 20 21.88 3.32 -3.46
N ARG A 21 22.20 3.09 -4.74
CA ARG A 21 21.27 2.50 -5.71
C ARG A 21 20.70 1.15 -5.26
N GLY A 22 21.49 0.33 -4.57
CA GLY A 22 21.03 -0.95 -4.02
C GLY A 22 19.91 -0.79 -2.99
N GLU A 23 20.05 0.15 -2.07
CA GLU A 23 19.01 0.42 -1.06
C GLU A 23 17.74 1.01 -1.68
N LEU A 24 17.89 1.87 -2.70
CA LEU A 24 16.75 2.39 -3.46
C LEU A 24 15.95 1.27 -4.16
N LEU A 25 16.64 0.25 -4.70
CA LEU A 25 15.99 -0.91 -5.31
C LEU A 25 15.22 -1.74 -4.28
N VAL A 26 15.79 -1.94 -3.09
CA VAL A 26 15.12 -2.64 -1.99
C VAL A 26 13.88 -1.87 -1.54
N LEU A 27 14.00 -0.56 -1.28
CA LEU A 27 12.88 0.32 -0.96
C LEU A 27 11.79 0.29 -2.04
N GLN A 28 12.19 0.19 -3.31
CA GLN A 28 11.25 0.06 -4.41
C GLN A 28 10.46 -1.24 -4.36
N ALA A 29 11.12 -2.38 -4.17
CA ALA A 29 10.46 -3.68 -4.09
C ALA A 29 9.45 -3.73 -2.92
N PHE A 30 9.82 -3.21 -1.75
CA PHE A 30 8.93 -3.18 -0.59
C PHE A 30 7.70 -2.30 -0.80
N TYR A 31 7.87 -1.12 -1.41
CA TYR A 31 6.74 -0.25 -1.73
C TYR A 31 5.76 -0.90 -2.70
N GLU A 32 6.27 -1.55 -3.76
CA GLU A 32 5.43 -2.23 -4.74
C GLU A 32 4.62 -3.35 -4.08
N GLN A 33 5.25 -4.12 -3.20
CA GLN A 33 4.57 -5.16 -2.42
C GLN A 33 3.51 -4.57 -1.46
N GLU A 34 3.81 -3.47 -0.77
CA GLU A 34 2.86 -2.83 0.16
C GLU A 34 1.63 -2.28 -0.57
N ILE A 35 1.78 -1.75 -1.79
CA ILE A 35 0.64 -1.33 -2.61
C ILE A 35 -0.20 -2.53 -3.04
N ASP A 36 0.44 -3.62 -3.47
CA ASP A 36 -0.26 -4.85 -3.86
C ASP A 36 -1.06 -5.45 -2.69
N ASP A 37 -0.46 -5.54 -1.51
CA ASP A 37 -1.11 -6.05 -0.30
C ASP A 37 -2.32 -5.18 0.09
N ASN A 38 -2.15 -3.85 0.08
CA ASN A 38 -3.24 -2.91 0.38
C ASN A 38 -4.41 -3.04 -0.60
N ASN A 39 -4.11 -3.22 -1.89
CA ASN A 39 -5.16 -3.41 -2.90
C ASN A 39 -5.92 -4.72 -2.68
N LYS A 40 -5.22 -5.81 -2.35
CA LYS A 40 -5.87 -7.09 -2.02
C LYS A 40 -6.78 -6.98 -0.80
N GLU A 41 -6.34 -6.28 0.25
CA GLU A 41 -7.19 -6.07 1.42
C GLU A 41 -8.42 -5.22 1.08
N LEU A 42 -8.26 -4.19 0.24
CA LEU A 42 -9.38 -3.37 -0.25
C LEU A 42 -10.38 -4.21 -1.07
N GLU A 43 -9.91 -5.08 -1.96
CA GLU A 43 -10.76 -6.01 -2.71
C GLU A 43 -11.53 -6.97 -1.79
N ARG A 44 -10.86 -7.52 -0.76
CA ARG A 44 -11.50 -8.38 0.24
C ARG A 44 -12.58 -7.63 1.01
N ALA A 45 -12.30 -6.40 1.44
CA ALA A 45 -13.26 -5.55 2.15
C ALA A 45 -14.48 -5.23 1.27
N ASN A 46 -14.26 -4.86 0.01
CA ASN A 46 -15.34 -4.58 -0.94
C ASN A 46 -16.19 -5.82 -1.23
N LYS A 47 -15.57 -6.99 -1.36
CA LYS A 47 -16.29 -8.26 -1.53
C LYS A 47 -17.14 -8.59 -0.31
N SER A 48 -16.59 -8.40 0.89
CA SER A 48 -17.33 -8.61 2.15
C SER A 48 -18.55 -7.70 2.26
N ASN A 49 -18.40 -6.41 1.93
CA ASN A 49 -19.51 -5.45 1.93
C ASN A 49 -20.60 -5.82 0.91
N SER A 50 -20.21 -6.25 -0.30
CA SER A 50 -21.15 -6.73 -1.31
C SER A 50 -21.93 -7.97 -0.85
N VAL A 51 -21.26 -8.93 -0.22
CA VAL A 51 -21.92 -10.12 0.34
C VAL A 51 -22.92 -9.74 1.44
N MET A 52 -22.53 -8.86 2.37
CA MET A 52 -23.43 -8.38 3.44
C MET A 52 -24.67 -7.67 2.89
N TYR A 53 -24.50 -6.78 1.91
CA TYR A 53 -25.61 -6.09 1.27
C TYR A 53 -26.59 -7.08 0.59
N ASN A 54 -26.06 -8.09 -0.11
CA ASN A 54 -26.89 -9.10 -0.76
C ASN A 54 -27.67 -9.97 0.25
N ILE A 55 -27.08 -10.34 1.40
CA ILE A 55 -27.79 -11.09 2.45
C ILE A 55 -28.98 -10.28 2.99
N ASN A 56 -28.77 -8.98 3.25
CA ASN A 56 -29.82 -8.09 3.75
C ASN A 56 -30.97 -7.87 2.76
N LEU A 57 -30.75 -8.08 1.45
CA LEU A 57 -31.80 -8.02 0.43
C LEU A 57 -32.57 -9.33 0.26
N LEU A 58 -32.05 -10.45 0.80
CA LEU A 58 -32.64 -11.78 0.71
C LEU A 58 -33.40 -12.20 1.98
N THR A 59 -33.42 -11.34 3.01
CA THR A 59 -34.14 -11.51 4.28
C THR A 59 -35.29 -10.53 4.38
#